data_AF-A0A6G9XN26-F1
#
_entry.id   AF-A0A6G9XN26-F1
#
_cell.length_a   1.000
_cell.length_b   1.000
_cell.length_c   1.000
_cell.angle_alpha   90.00
_cell.angle_beta   90.00
_cell.angle_gamma   90.00
#
_symmetry.space_group_name_H-M   'P 1'
#
loop_
_entity.id
_entity.type
_entity.pdbx_description
1 polymer ?
#
loop_
_entity_poly.entity_id
_entity_poly.type
_entity_poly.pdbx_seq_one_letter_code
_entity_poly.pdbx_strand_id
1 'polypeptide(L)'
;MTTSEERPGDVLSVVMAAIDDEDGTGGFATADILRVVRRALDPAPTCDEVTAALELLALPNIGGLRADGDGWQIAGPADVVARRLQFLAEAVADYRIGFAGHLDCY
;
A
#
# COMPACT_ATOMS: atom_id res chain seq x y z
N MET A 1 14.76 -0.10 22.81
CA MET A 1 14.09 1.22 22.75
C MET A 1 14.21 1.68 21.31
N THR A 2 13.25 1.32 20.47
CA THR A 2 13.22 1.75 19.07
C THR A 2 12.92 3.23 19.05
N THR A 3 13.71 3.98 18.29
CA THR A 3 13.53 5.42 18.16
C THR A 3 12.27 5.70 17.32
N SER A 4 11.65 6.87 17.50
CA SER A 4 10.37 7.18 16.83
C SER A 4 10.46 7.19 15.29
N GLU A 5 11.66 7.29 14.72
CA GLU A 5 11.92 7.20 13.27
C GLU A 5 11.98 5.75 12.75
N GLU A 6 12.30 4.77 13.60
CA GLU A 6 12.38 3.35 13.21
C GLU A 6 11.01 2.67 13.24
N ARG A 7 10.07 3.22 14.01
CA ARG A 7 8.77 2.62 14.26
C ARG A 7 7.93 2.37 13.00
N PRO A 8 7.82 3.29 12.02
CA PRO A 8 7.08 3.00 10.79
C PRO A 8 7.67 1.82 10.00
N GLY A 9 9.00 1.68 10.01
CA GLY A 9 9.71 0.57 9.37
C GLY A 9 9.44 -0.76 10.08
N ASP A 10 9.46 -0.76 11.41
CA ASP A 10 9.15 -1.95 12.21
C ASP A 10 7.71 -2.44 11.97
N VAL A 11 6.74 -1.51 11.96
CA VAL A 11 5.33 -1.83 11.67
C VAL A 11 5.19 -2.41 10.27
N LEU A 12 5.81 -1.79 9.26
CA LEU A 12 5.77 -2.27 7.89
C LEU A 12 6.35 -3.68 7.77
N SER A 13 7.52 -3.94 8.39
CA SER A 13 8.18 -5.24 8.33
C SER A 13 7.30 -6.35 8.93
N VAL A 14 6.63 -6.08 10.05
CA VAL A 14 5.77 -7.08 10.70
C VAL A 14 4.45 -7.24 9.95
N VAL A 15 3.89 -6.17 9.37
CA VAL A 15 2.72 -6.26 8.49
C VAL A 15 3.02 -7.12 7.27
N MET A 16 4.18 -6.96 6.63
CA MET A 16 4.59 -7.80 5.50
C MET A 16 4.69 -9.27 5.90
N ALA A 17 5.33 -9.58 7.04
CA ALA A 17 5.41 -10.94 7.54
C ALA A 17 4.02 -11.55 7.82
N ALA A 18 3.09 -10.75 8.38
CA ALA A 18 1.73 -11.19 8.64
C ALA A 18 0.93 -11.47 7.35
N ILE A 19 1.23 -10.76 6.26
CA ILE A 19 0.60 -10.99 4.94
C ILE A 19 1.22 -12.21 4.26
N ASP A 20 2.53 -12.41 4.35
CA ASP A 20 3.21 -13.58 3.77
C ASP A 20 2.77 -14.89 4.43
N ASP A 21 2.39 -14.85 5.72
CA ASP A 21 1.82 -15.98 6.46
C ASP A 21 0.34 -16.25 6.09
N GLU A 22 -0.36 -15.31 5.43
CA GLU A 22 -1.70 -15.57 4.90
C GLU A 22 -1.57 -16.31 3.57
N ASP A 23 -2.06 -17.56 3.54
CA ASP A 23 -2.15 -18.38 2.33
C ASP A 23 -3.07 -17.68 1.31
N GLY A 24 -2.49 -16.84 0.45
CA GLY A 24 -3.09 -15.80 -0.42
C GLY A 24 -4.31 -16.13 -1.28
N THR A 25 -5.35 -16.66 -0.65
CA THR A 25 -6.55 -17.26 -1.26
C THR A 25 -7.81 -16.48 -0.89
N GLY A 26 -7.71 -15.43 -0.09
CA GLY A 26 -8.81 -14.59 0.35
C GLY A 26 -8.39 -13.13 0.58
N GLY A 27 -9.39 -12.24 0.67
CA GLY A 27 -9.17 -10.88 1.16
C GLY A 27 -9.19 -10.82 2.68
N PHE A 28 -8.48 -9.84 3.24
CA PHE A 28 -8.35 -9.64 4.68
C PHE A 28 -8.70 -8.21 5.06
N ALA A 29 -9.23 -7.99 6.27
CA ALA A 29 -9.48 -6.65 6.78
C ALA A 29 -8.25 -6.11 7.52
N THR A 30 -8.10 -4.77 7.59
CA THR A 30 -7.06 -4.13 8.41
C THR A 30 -7.10 -4.61 9.87
N ALA A 31 -8.31 -4.86 10.41
CA ALA A 31 -8.49 -5.34 11.78
C ALA A 31 -7.89 -6.73 12.01
N ASP A 32 -7.88 -7.61 11.00
CA ASP A 32 -7.32 -8.95 11.10
C ASP A 32 -5.80 -8.89 11.18
N ILE A 33 -5.18 -8.08 10.31
CA ILE A 33 -3.74 -7.81 10.34
C ILE A 33 -3.34 -7.15 11.66
N LEU A 34 -4.09 -6.13 12.11
CA LEU A 34 -3.83 -5.49 13.39
C LEU A 34 -3.85 -6.48 14.56
N ARG A 35 -4.76 -7.45 14.56
CA ARG A 35 -4.83 -8.49 15.59
C ARG A 35 -3.59 -9.39 15.60
N VAL A 36 -3.02 -9.69 14.43
CA VAL A 36 -1.80 -10.50 14.28
C VAL A 36 -0.57 -9.68 14.72
N VAL A 37 -0.40 -8.49 14.16
CA VAL A 37 0.77 -7.63 14.35
C VAL A 37 0.91 -7.14 15.81
N ARG A 38 -0.21 -6.94 16.52
CA ARG A 38 -0.23 -6.58 17.96
C ARG A 38 0.53 -7.53 18.87
N ARG A 39 0.72 -8.79 18.45
CA ARG A 39 1.45 -9.79 19.25
C ARG A 39 2.96 -9.73 19.04
N ALA A 40 3.40 -9.12 17.95
CA ALA A 40 4.79 -9.12 17.50
C ALA A 40 5.52 -7.80 17.80
N LEU A 41 4.78 -6.73 18.16
CA LEU A 41 5.34 -5.39 18.39
C LEU A 41 4.96 -4.85 19.77
N ASP A 42 5.96 -4.33 20.49
CA ASP A 42 5.82 -3.61 21.76
C ASP A 42 6.52 -2.24 21.66
N PRO A 43 5.80 -1.10 21.77
CA PRO A 43 4.36 -0.99 22.03
C PRO A 43 3.50 -1.42 20.84
N ALA A 44 2.32 -1.96 21.16
CA ALA A 44 1.33 -2.42 20.19
C ALA A 44 1.01 -1.33 19.15
N PRO A 45 0.93 -1.67 17.86
CA PRO A 45 0.62 -0.69 16.83
C PRO A 45 -0.84 -0.26 16.85
N THR A 46 -1.08 0.95 16.34
CA THR A 46 -2.41 1.53 16.17
C THR A 46 -3.04 1.06 14.85
N CYS A 47 -4.36 1.28 14.72
CA CYS A 47 -5.06 1.00 13.46
C CYS A 47 -4.51 1.86 12.31
N ASP A 48 -4.17 3.11 12.60
CA ASP A 48 -3.67 4.07 11.61
C ASP A 48 -2.26 3.67 11.13
N GLU A 49 -1.39 3.20 12.03
CA GLU A 49 -0.05 2.70 11.67
C GLU A 49 -0.14 1.49 10.72
N VAL A 50 -1.03 0.54 11.00
CA VAL A 50 -1.24 -0.63 10.13
C VAL A 50 -1.90 -0.22 8.81
N THR A 51 -2.87 0.70 8.85
CA THR A 51 -3.53 1.20 7.63
C THR A 51 -2.52 1.89 6.71
N ALA A 52 -1.66 2.76 7.26
CA ALA A 52 -0.61 3.42 6.49
C ALA A 52 0.38 2.42 5.86
N ALA A 53 0.73 1.34 6.57
CA ALA A 53 1.59 0.28 6.02
C ALA A 53 0.90 -0.45 4.85
N LEU A 54 -0.38 -0.77 4.96
CA LEU A 54 -1.16 -1.42 3.90
C LEU A 54 -1.35 -0.50 2.67
N GLU A 55 -1.63 0.78 2.90
CA GLU A 55 -1.70 1.80 1.85
C GLU A 55 -0.37 1.96 1.11
N LEU A 56 0.74 1.95 1.85
CA LEU A 56 2.08 1.98 1.26
C LEU A 56 2.29 0.76 0.35
N LEU A 57 1.96 -0.44 0.80
CA LEU A 57 2.06 -1.67 0.00
C LEU A 57 1.13 -1.67 -1.22
N ALA A 58 0.04 -0.89 -1.17
CA ALA A 58 -0.90 -0.72 -2.28
C ALA A 58 -0.47 0.34 -3.30
N LEU A 59 0.60 1.11 -3.04
CA LEU A 59 1.10 2.09 -4.00
C LEU A 59 1.41 1.45 -5.35
N PRO A 60 1.09 2.09 -6.50
CA PRO A 60 1.28 1.50 -7.84
C PRO A 60 2.71 1.03 -8.15
N ASN A 61 3.70 1.66 -7.51
CA ASN A 61 5.11 1.32 -7.69
C ASN A 61 5.50 0.04 -6.94
N ILE A 62 4.88 -0.23 -5.79
CA ILE A 62 5.08 -1.45 -5.01
C ILE A 62 4.16 -2.55 -5.54
N GLY A 63 2.86 -2.26 -5.60
CA GLY A 63 1.86 -3.15 -6.17
C GLY A 63 1.73 -4.47 -5.42
N GLY A 64 1.97 -4.49 -4.12
CA GLY A 64 1.84 -5.70 -3.31
C GLY A 64 0.38 -6.01 -2.97
N LEU A 65 -0.44 -4.97 -2.80
CA LEU A 65 -1.84 -5.09 -2.38
C LEU A 65 -2.81 -4.28 -3.25
N ARG A 66 -4.07 -4.71 -3.27
CA ARG A 66 -5.21 -3.94 -3.76
C ARG A 66 -6.27 -3.81 -2.69
N ALA A 67 -6.84 -2.60 -2.56
CA ALA A 67 -8.08 -2.42 -1.82
C ALA A 67 -9.23 -3.11 -2.56
N ASP A 68 -10.11 -3.79 -1.82
CA ASP A 68 -11.30 -4.47 -2.31
C ASP A 68 -12.48 -4.16 -1.36
N GLY A 69 -13.20 -3.07 -1.63
CA GLY A 69 -14.23 -2.56 -0.73
C GLY A 69 -13.65 -2.13 0.62
N ASP A 70 -14.08 -2.80 1.69
CA ASP A 70 -13.64 -2.54 3.07
C ASP A 70 -12.39 -3.33 3.48
N GLY A 71 -11.76 -4.05 2.55
CA GLY A 71 -10.61 -4.93 2.83
C GLY A 71 -9.49 -4.82 1.80
N TRP A 72 -8.54 -5.75 1.93
CA TRP A 72 -7.33 -5.84 1.14
C TRP A 72 -7.19 -7.21 0.51
N GLN A 73 -6.56 -7.27 -0.65
CA GLN A 73 -6.19 -8.50 -1.32
C GLN A 73 -4.78 -8.39 -1.86
N ILE A 74 -4.08 -9.51 -1.93
CA ILE A 74 -2.79 -9.60 -2.62
C ILE A 74 -3.03 -9.28 -4.10
N ALA A 75 -2.27 -8.33 -4.64
CA ALA A 75 -2.41 -7.94 -6.03
C ALA A 75 -1.80 -9.03 -6.94
N GLY A 76 -2.58 -9.50 -7.91
CA GLY A 76 -2.06 -10.37 -8.96
C GLY A 76 -1.20 -9.58 -9.97
N PRO A 77 -0.38 -10.27 -10.79
CA PRO A 77 0.44 -9.60 -11.81
C PRO A 77 -0.37 -8.71 -12.76
N ALA A 78 -1.60 -9.12 -13.09
CA ALA A 78 -2.52 -8.35 -13.93
C ALA A 78 -3.00 -7.06 -13.24
N ASP A 79 -3.28 -7.11 -11.94
CA ASP A 79 -3.72 -5.94 -11.15
C ASP A 79 -2.62 -4.88 -11.09
N VAL A 80 -1.37 -5.30 -10.91
CA VAL A 80 -0.20 -4.41 -10.90
C VAL A 80 -0.05 -3.67 -12.23
N VAL A 81 -0.16 -4.39 -13.35
CA VAL A 81 -0.09 -3.77 -14.68
C VAL A 81 -1.27 -2.84 -14.92
N ALA A 82 -2.49 -3.26 -14.60
CA ALA A 82 -3.69 -2.45 -14.76
C ALA A 82 -3.60 -1.13 -13.97
N ARG A 83 -3.14 -1.17 -12.72
CA ARG A 83 -2.98 0.02 -11.87
C ARG A 83 -1.90 0.96 -12.39
N ARG A 84 -0.77 0.44 -12.88
CA ARG A 84 0.29 1.26 -13.50
C ARG A 84 -0.20 1.94 -14.78
N LEU A 85 -0.98 1.23 -15.61
CA LEU A 85 -1.60 1.81 -16.80
C LEU A 85 -2.62 2.89 -16.45
N GLN A 86 -3.43 2.67 -15.41
CA GLN A 86 -4.38 3.68 -14.93
C GLN A 86 -3.65 4.94 -14.44
N PHE A 87 -2.63 4.77 -13.60
CA PHE A 87 -1.83 5.90 -13.10
C PHE A 87 -1.18 6.69 -14.24
N LEU A 88 -0.66 5.99 -15.25
CA LEU A 88 -0.13 6.64 -16.45
C LEU A 88 -1.21 7.37 -17.25
N ALA A 89 -2.39 6.77 -17.41
CA ALA A 89 -3.51 7.38 -18.13
C ALA A 89 -4.00 8.66 -17.43
N GLU A 90 -4.08 8.66 -16.10
CA GLU A 90 -4.41 9.83 -15.28
C GLU A 90 -3.35 10.92 -15.45
N ALA A 91 -2.06 10.60 -15.34
CA ALA A 91 -0.98 11.56 -15.55
C ALA A 91 -0.99 12.18 -16.97
N VAL A 92 -1.29 11.38 -18.00
CA VAL A 92 -1.44 11.86 -19.38
C VAL A 92 -2.68 12.74 -19.55
N ALA A 93 -3.79 12.41 -18.89
CA ALA A 93 -5.00 13.22 -18.89
C ALA A 93 -4.77 14.57 -18.22
N ASP A 94 -4.10 14.58 -17.06
CA ASP A 94 -3.72 15.80 -16.34
C ASP A 94 -2.76 16.65 -17.17
N TYR A 95 -1.78 16.04 -17.84
CA TYR A 95 -0.91 16.76 -18.78
C TYR A 95 -1.72 17.42 -19.91
N ARG A 96 -2.70 16.71 -20.48
CA ARG A 96 -3.57 17.24 -21.54
C ARG A 96 -4.48 18.37 -21.05
N ILE A 97 -4.91 18.34 -19.79
CA ILE A 97 -5.81 19.34 -19.20
C ILE A 97 -5.04 20.56 -18.68
N GLY A 98 -3.83 20.37 -18.14
CA GLY A 98 -2.99 21.43 -17.59
C GLY A 98 -2.18 22.22 -18.62
N PHE A 99 -1.95 21.67 -19.82
CA PHE A 99 -1.12 22.30 -20.85
C PHE A 99 -1.94 23.05 -21.91
N ALA A 100 -2.37 24.27 -21.56
CA ALA A 100 -2.98 25.23 -22.50
C ALA A 100 -1.92 26.15 -23.18
N GLY A 101 -0.78 25.60 -23.62
CA GLY A 101 0.38 26.34 -24.20
C GLY A 101 1.42 26.66 -23.10
N HIS A 102 2.70 26.35 -23.21
CA HIS A 102 3.67 26.60 -24.26
C HIS A 102 4.85 25.62 -24.03
N LEU A 103 5.25 24.84 -25.04
CA LEU A 103 6.48 24.03 -24.96
C LEU A 103 7.64 24.99 -25.26
N ASP A 104 8.22 25.57 -24.22
CA ASP A 104 9.54 26.19 -24.35
C ASP A 104 10.56 25.08 -24.56
N CYS A 105 10.90 24.86 -25.84
CA CYS A 105 12.06 24.09 -26.23
C CYS A 105 13.31 24.84 -25.77
N TYR A 106 14.04 24.26 -24.81
CA TYR A 106 15.47 24.54 -24.62
C TYR A 106 16.31 23.67 -25.54
#